data_AF-A0AA39VRW8-F1
#
_entry.id   AF-A0AA39VRW8-F1
#
_cell.length_a   1.000
_cell.length_b   1.000
_cell.length_c   1.000
_cell.angle_alpha   90.00
_cell.angle_beta   90.00
_cell.angle_gamma   90.00
#
_symmetry.space_group_name_H-M   'P 1'
#
loop_
_entity.id
_entity.type
_entity.pdbx_description
1 polymer ?
#
loop_
_entity_poly.entity_id
_entity_poly.type
_entity_poly.pdbx_seq_one_letter_code
_entity_poly.pdbx_strand_id
1 'polypeptide(L)'
;MELQRRAKGLFSCLFHDFSEVLNLQSDMVENMIVTRELREMLPSPLSTVKHLNLRLVTFSIHLVIAKLVDGLLWIAPHTKTVSIEYGDLDKASFKFSFSYKKQVIYDGKTANCCKSFPISCWQHCIEKVELEINHEYYRRGKNTKMYILKGADFMEQIDAVCSTF
;
A
#
# COMPACT_ATOMS: atom_id res chain seq x y z
N MET A 1 -2.96 -13.41 27.05
CA MET A 1 -1.69 -13.52 26.31
C MET A 1 -1.63 -14.74 25.37
N GLU A 2 -2.16 -15.91 25.75
CA GLU A 2 -2.19 -17.13 24.92
C GLU A 2 -3.06 -17.02 23.64
N LEU A 3 -4.22 -16.35 23.72
CA LEU A 3 -5.15 -16.18 22.61
C LEU A 3 -4.59 -15.29 21.48
N GLN A 4 -3.81 -14.26 21.82
CA GLN A 4 -3.08 -13.46 20.82
C GLN A 4 -1.94 -14.23 20.15
N ARG A 5 -1.30 -15.20 20.84
CA ARG A 5 -0.27 -16.06 20.23
C ARG A 5 -0.87 -17.09 19.27
N ARG A 6 -2.05 -17.63 19.57
CA ARG A 6 -2.78 -18.53 18.63
C ARG A 6 -3.28 -17.80 17.39
N ALA A 7 -3.76 -16.55 17.52
CA ALA A 7 -4.08 -15.72 16.36
C ALA A 7 -2.82 -15.41 15.52
N LYS A 8 -1.67 -15.14 16.16
CA LYS A 8 -0.38 -14.91 15.48
C LYS A 8 0.10 -16.10 14.65
N GLY A 9 -0.08 -17.34 15.15
CA GLY A 9 0.26 -18.55 14.40
C GLY A 9 -0.68 -18.80 13.21
N LEU A 10 -1.98 -18.51 13.35
CA LEU A 10 -2.94 -18.64 12.25
C LEU A 10 -2.76 -17.56 11.17
N PHE A 11 -2.55 -16.29 11.55
CA PHE A 11 -2.37 -15.21 10.57
C PHE A 11 -1.06 -15.31 9.80
N SER A 12 0.04 -15.77 10.41
CA SER A 12 1.33 -15.90 9.73
C SER A 12 1.41 -17.11 8.78
N CYS A 13 0.66 -18.19 9.03
CA CYS A 13 0.75 -19.42 8.23
C CYS A 13 -0.31 -19.50 7.12
N LEU A 14 -1.43 -18.77 7.21
CA LEU A 14 -2.51 -18.83 6.21
C LEU A 14 -2.26 -18.01 4.94
N PHE A 15 -1.30 -17.07 4.95
CA PHE A 15 -1.04 -16.21 3.80
C PHE A 15 0.20 -16.61 2.97
N HIS A 16 0.90 -17.68 3.37
CA HIS A 16 2.16 -18.04 2.73
C HIS A 16 2.00 -18.62 1.31
N ASP A 17 0.80 -19.13 0.99
CA ASP A 17 0.35 -19.52 -0.34
C ASP A 17 -1.09 -18.98 -0.46
N PHE A 18 -1.51 -18.17 -1.44
CA PHE A 18 -2.12 -18.66 -2.68
C PHE A 18 -2.59 -17.53 -3.63
N SER A 19 -2.25 -16.25 -3.40
CA SER A 19 -2.79 -15.17 -4.25
C SER A 19 -1.82 -14.03 -4.49
N GLU A 20 -1.65 -13.66 -5.75
CA GLU A 20 -0.96 -12.42 -6.15
C GLU A 20 -1.82 -11.17 -5.87
N VAL A 21 -3.09 -11.37 -5.52
CA VAL A 21 -4.07 -10.30 -5.25
C VAL A 21 -4.58 -10.40 -3.83
N LEU A 22 -4.49 -9.29 -3.07
CA LEU A 22 -5.09 -9.13 -1.76
C LEU A 22 -6.21 -8.09 -1.85
N ASN A 23 -7.42 -8.47 -1.42
CA ASN A 23 -8.54 -7.54 -1.31
C ASN A 23 -8.84 -7.31 0.18
N LEU A 24 -8.84 -6.03 0.58
CA LEU A 24 -9.14 -5.56 1.92
C LEU A 24 -10.39 -4.69 1.86
N GLN A 25 -11.24 -4.79 2.88
CA GLN A 25 -12.37 -3.90 3.06
C GLN A 25 -12.37 -3.40 4.51
N SER A 26 -12.60 -2.11 4.71
CA SER A 26 -12.79 -1.53 6.03
C SER A 26 -13.85 -0.45 6.01
N ASP A 27 -14.58 -0.34 7.11
CA ASP A 27 -15.53 0.74 7.30
C ASP A 27 -14.81 2.02 7.79
N MET A 28 -13.73 1.85 8.57
CA MET A 28 -12.96 2.93 9.16
C MET A 28 -11.53 2.96 8.64
N VAL A 29 -11.00 4.16 8.41
CA VAL A 29 -9.65 4.36 7.86
C VAL A 29 -8.59 4.01 8.90
N GLU A 30 -8.87 4.31 10.17
CA GLU A 30 -7.97 4.11 11.32
C GLU A 30 -7.54 2.65 11.46
N ASN A 31 -8.41 1.70 11.10
CA ASN A 31 -8.11 0.26 11.16
C ASN A 31 -6.99 -0.17 10.22
N MET A 32 -6.70 0.63 9.19
CA MET A 32 -5.68 0.34 8.17
C MET A 32 -4.36 1.06 8.43
N ILE A 33 -4.30 1.92 9.45
CA ILE A 33 -3.06 2.63 9.82
C ILE A 33 -2.24 1.73 10.73
N VAL A 34 -1.17 1.15 10.18
CA VAL A 34 -0.22 0.34 10.96
C VAL A 34 0.73 1.26 11.73
N THR A 35 0.68 1.20 13.06
CA THR A 35 1.54 2.02 13.93
C THR A 35 3.01 1.60 13.86
N ARG A 36 3.91 2.55 14.12
CA ARG A 36 5.36 2.33 14.05
C ARG A 36 5.83 1.22 14.99
N GLU A 37 5.27 1.14 16.19
CA GLU A 37 5.61 0.12 17.18
C GLU A 37 5.34 -1.28 16.64
N LEU A 38 4.19 -1.48 15.97
CA LEU A 38 3.87 -2.76 15.34
C LEU A 38 4.84 -3.11 14.23
N ARG A 39 5.29 -2.12 13.45
CA ARG A 39 6.26 -2.32 12.38
C ARG A 39 7.61 -2.76 12.92
N GLU A 40 8.08 -2.15 13.99
CA GLU A 40 9.36 -2.48 14.62
C GLU A 40 9.33 -3.87 15.28
N MET A 41 8.15 -4.32 15.74
CA MET A 41 7.99 -5.62 16.40
C MET A 41 7.73 -6.79 15.46
N LEU A 42 7.20 -6.54 14.25
CA LEU A 42 6.72 -7.60 13.35
C LEU A 42 7.31 -7.43 11.94
N PRO A 43 7.79 -8.52 11.31
CA PRO A 43 8.15 -8.46 9.90
C PRO A 43 6.92 -8.22 9.05
N SER A 44 7.14 -7.71 7.84
CA SER A 44 6.07 -7.63 6.83
C SER A 44 5.43 -9.01 6.64
N PRO A 45 4.10 -9.13 6.73
CA PRO A 45 3.41 -10.42 6.66
C PRO A 45 3.38 -11.02 5.25
N LEU A 46 3.38 -10.21 4.18
CA LEU A 46 3.08 -10.70 2.82
C LEU A 46 4.20 -10.36 1.83
N SER A 47 4.86 -11.37 1.26
CA SER A 47 5.94 -11.18 0.29
C SER A 47 5.54 -11.48 -1.17
N THR A 48 4.43 -12.19 -1.38
CA THR A 48 3.99 -12.69 -2.70
C THR A 48 2.92 -11.82 -3.37
N VAL A 49 2.25 -10.96 -2.61
CA VAL A 49 1.18 -10.09 -3.11
C VAL A 49 1.76 -9.06 -4.08
N LYS A 50 1.21 -9.03 -5.29
CA LYS A 50 1.53 -8.07 -6.35
C LYS A 50 0.48 -6.97 -6.48
N HIS A 51 -0.76 -7.24 -6.11
CA HIS A 51 -1.87 -6.32 -6.27
C HIS A 51 -2.65 -6.24 -4.97
N LEU A 52 -2.78 -5.04 -4.41
CA LEU A 52 -3.55 -4.81 -3.19
C LEU A 52 -4.70 -3.87 -3.52
N ASN A 53 -5.93 -4.31 -3.27
CA ASN A 53 -7.12 -3.49 -3.43
C ASN A 53 -7.74 -3.24 -2.05
N LEU A 54 -7.97 -1.98 -1.71
CA LEU A 54 -8.60 -1.55 -0.48
C LEU A 54 -9.92 -0.85 -0.82
N ARG A 55 -11.03 -1.37 -0.30
CA ARG A 55 -12.33 -0.71 -0.38
C ARG A 55 -12.68 -0.08 0.97
N LEU A 56 -12.96 1.21 0.97
CA LEU A 56 -13.36 1.97 2.15
C LEU A 56 -14.80 2.44 1.99
N VAL A 57 -15.58 2.32 3.06
CA VAL A 57 -16.99 2.75 3.05
C VAL A 57 -17.13 4.25 3.38
N THR A 58 -16.15 4.83 4.09
CA THR A 58 -16.20 6.22 4.60
C THR A 58 -15.57 7.26 3.67
N PHE A 59 -16.00 8.53 3.84
CA PHE A 59 -15.89 9.59 2.83
C PHE A 59 -14.74 10.60 3.01
N SER A 60 -13.79 10.37 3.94
CA SER A 60 -12.77 11.40 4.24
C SER A 60 -11.36 10.83 4.34
N ILE A 61 -10.84 10.36 3.20
CA ILE A 61 -9.52 9.70 3.15
C ILE A 61 -8.40 10.58 2.64
N HIS A 62 -8.70 11.72 2.01
CA HIS A 62 -7.73 12.57 1.30
C HIS A 62 -6.51 12.97 2.14
N LEU A 63 -6.72 13.27 3.42
CA LEU A 63 -5.68 13.70 4.36
C LEU A 63 -4.83 12.55 4.94
N VAL A 64 -5.15 11.30 4.59
CA VAL A 64 -4.52 10.11 5.16
C VAL A 64 -4.08 9.09 4.10
N ILE A 65 -4.13 9.46 2.82
CA ILE A 65 -3.78 8.56 1.71
C ILE A 65 -2.32 8.12 1.79
N ALA A 66 -1.36 9.01 2.03
CA ALA A 66 0.03 8.55 2.14
C ALA A 66 0.21 7.59 3.32
N LYS A 67 -0.43 7.85 4.47
CA LYS A 67 -0.41 6.95 5.64
C LYS A 67 -1.02 5.59 5.32
N LEU A 68 -2.10 5.55 4.54
CA LEU A 68 -2.70 4.31 4.06
C LEU A 68 -1.74 3.56 3.14
N VAL A 69 -1.21 4.22 2.10
CA VAL A 69 -0.27 3.59 1.16
C VAL A 69 0.97 3.07 1.89
N ASP A 70 1.50 3.84 2.84
CA ASP A 70 2.62 3.45 3.69
C ASP A 70 2.31 2.21 4.56
N GLY A 71 1.14 2.14 5.18
CA GLY A 71 0.68 0.95 5.91
C GLY A 71 0.51 -0.27 4.99
N LEU A 72 -0.06 -0.08 3.80
CA LEU A 72 -0.28 -1.13 2.81
C LEU A 72 1.04 -1.67 2.23
N LEU A 73 2.01 -0.79 1.98
CA LEU A 73 3.36 -1.17 1.57
C LEU A 73 4.14 -1.83 2.72
N TRP A 74 3.84 -1.52 3.98
CA TRP A 74 4.39 -2.29 5.09
C TRP A 74 3.81 -3.72 5.13
N ILE A 75 2.52 -3.89 4.83
CA ILE A 75 1.87 -5.22 4.75
C ILE A 75 2.45 -6.04 3.58
N ALA A 76 2.64 -5.41 2.42
CA ALA A 76 3.07 -6.03 1.17
C ALA A 76 4.12 -5.16 0.41
N PRO A 77 5.40 -5.16 0.83
CA PRO A 77 6.45 -4.22 0.39
C PRO A 77 6.89 -4.34 -1.07
N HIS A 78 6.42 -5.36 -1.78
CA HIS A 78 6.72 -5.58 -3.19
C HIS A 78 5.48 -5.59 -4.08
N THR A 79 4.38 -5.05 -3.57
CA THR A 79 3.18 -4.85 -4.35
C THR A 79 3.47 -3.95 -5.56
N LYS A 80 3.07 -4.40 -6.74
CA LYS A 80 3.14 -3.65 -7.99
C LYS A 80 2.05 -2.60 -8.07
N THR A 81 0.87 -2.87 -7.51
CA THR A 81 -0.23 -1.90 -7.54
C THR A 81 -1.01 -1.86 -6.22
N VAL A 82 -1.28 -0.65 -5.73
CA VAL A 82 -2.26 -0.40 -4.67
C VAL A 82 -3.44 0.33 -5.28
N SER A 83 -4.65 -0.19 -5.11
CA SER A 83 -5.90 0.48 -5.50
C SER A 83 -6.69 0.79 -4.24
N ILE A 84 -7.14 2.02 -4.06
CA ILE A 84 -7.99 2.45 -2.96
C ILE A 84 -9.28 3.00 -3.55
N GLU A 85 -10.40 2.38 -3.25
CA GLU A 85 -11.73 2.81 -3.68
C GLU A 85 -12.54 3.25 -2.46
N TYR A 86 -13.25 4.36 -2.56
CA TYR A 86 -14.08 4.86 -1.48
C TYR A 86 -15.28 5.68 -2.00
N GLY A 87 -16.29 5.77 -1.14
CA GLY A 87 -17.56 6.41 -1.44
C GLY A 87 -18.55 5.47 -2.13
N ASP A 88 -19.83 5.58 -1.75
CA ASP A 88 -20.93 4.80 -2.36
C ASP A 88 -21.63 5.54 -3.50
N LEU A 89 -21.87 6.86 -3.36
CA LEU A 89 -22.62 7.68 -4.33
C LEU A 89 -21.71 8.44 -5.30
N ASP A 90 -20.69 9.12 -4.77
CA ASP A 90 -19.61 9.74 -5.55
C ASP A 90 -18.36 8.90 -5.35
N LYS A 91 -18.12 7.99 -6.30
CA LYS A 91 -17.01 7.04 -6.20
C LYS A 91 -15.73 7.75 -6.56
N ALA A 92 -14.74 7.64 -5.70
CA ALA A 92 -13.40 8.05 -6.03
C ALA A 92 -12.43 6.90 -5.82
N SER A 93 -11.42 6.84 -6.68
CA SER A 93 -10.39 5.82 -6.57
C SER A 93 -9.00 6.38 -6.84
N PHE A 94 -8.05 5.86 -6.07
CA PHE A 94 -6.64 6.12 -6.22
C PHE A 94 -5.95 4.81 -6.62
N LYS A 95 -5.22 4.83 -7.72
CA LYS A 95 -4.45 3.67 -8.17
C LYS A 95 -2.98 4.07 -8.27
N PHE A 96 -2.16 3.40 -7.47
CA PHE A 96 -0.72 3.56 -7.43
C PHE A 96 -0.09 2.37 -8.15
N SER A 97 0.79 2.65 -9.11
CA SER A 97 1.61 1.63 -9.77
C SER A 97 3.08 1.88 -9.45
N PHE A 98 3.72 0.91 -8.79
CA PHE A 98 5.07 1.02 -8.30
C PHE A 98 6.07 0.39 -9.27
N SER A 99 7.07 1.16 -9.66
CA SER A 99 8.26 0.67 -10.34
C SER A 99 9.39 0.62 -9.34
N TYR A 100 10.12 -0.50 -9.33
CA TYR A 100 11.22 -0.75 -8.42
C TYR A 100 12.55 -0.69 -9.17
N LYS A 101 13.58 -0.15 -8.53
CA LYS A 101 14.95 -0.18 -9.02
C LYS A 101 15.35 -1.62 -9.32
N LYS A 102 16.05 -1.83 -10.43
CA LYS A 102 16.63 -3.13 -10.74
C LYS A 102 17.55 -3.57 -9.59
N GLN A 103 17.29 -4.75 -9.02
CA GLN A 103 18.14 -5.30 -7.98
C GLN A 103 19.55 -5.51 -8.53
N VAL A 104 20.55 -5.01 -7.81
CA VAL A 104 21.94 -5.25 -8.16
C VAL A 104 22.27 -6.69 -7.75
N ILE A 105 22.69 -7.51 -8.72
CA ILE A 105 23.18 -8.87 -8.48
C ILE A 105 24.65 -8.75 -8.11
N TYR A 106 25.00 -9.09 -6.87
CA TYR A 106 26.40 -9.24 -6.45
C TYR A 106 26.67 -10.72 -6.26
N ASP A 107 27.70 -11.24 -6.95
CA ASP A 107 28.18 -12.61 -6.79
C ASP A 107 27.09 -13.69 -6.97
N GLY A 108 26.26 -13.53 -8.02
CA GLY A 108 25.16 -14.46 -8.35
C GLY A 108 23.99 -14.46 -7.36
N LYS A 109 24.03 -13.62 -6.31
CA LYS A 109 22.94 -13.45 -5.35
C LYS A 109 22.30 -12.07 -5.55
N THR A 110 20.97 -12.03 -5.65
CA THR A 110 20.25 -10.77 -5.60
C THR A 110 20.49 -10.13 -4.23
N ALA A 111 20.97 -8.88 -4.23
CA ALA A 111 21.04 -8.08 -3.01
C ALA A 111 19.60 -7.74 -2.58
N ASN A 112 18.94 -8.67 -1.90
CA ASN A 112 17.61 -8.46 -1.36
C ASN A 112 17.73 -7.51 -0.18
N CYS A 113 17.48 -6.24 -0.43
CA CYS A 113 17.33 -5.21 0.61
C CYS A 113 16.29 -5.59 1.70
N CYS A 114 15.46 -6.62 1.46
CA CYS A 114 14.39 -7.09 2.33
C CYS A 114 14.75 -8.19 3.33
N LYS A 115 15.97 -8.75 3.32
CA LYS A 115 16.32 -9.85 4.24
C LYS A 115 16.62 -9.40 5.67
N SER A 116 17.01 -8.14 5.88
CA SER A 116 17.48 -7.64 7.17
C SER A 116 16.57 -6.57 7.80
N PHE A 117 15.92 -5.71 7.01
CA PHE A 117 15.01 -4.66 7.53
C PHE A 117 13.85 -4.37 6.56
N PRO A 118 12.72 -5.09 6.67
CA PRO A 118 11.61 -4.99 5.70
C PRO A 118 10.89 -3.63 5.71
N ILE A 119 10.91 -2.91 6.84
CA ILE A 119 10.13 -1.67 7.03
C ILE A 119 10.64 -0.52 6.16
N SER A 120 11.96 -0.40 6.00
CA SER A 120 12.59 0.71 5.28
C SER A 120 12.99 0.35 3.85
N CYS A 121 12.98 -0.93 3.49
CA CYS A 121 13.54 -1.34 2.21
C CYS A 121 12.71 -0.86 1.00
N TRP A 122 11.39 -0.93 1.08
CA TRP A 122 10.53 -0.57 -0.07
C TRP A 122 10.67 0.91 -0.43
N GLN A 123 10.78 1.81 0.54
CA GLN A 123 11.02 3.25 0.30
C GLN A 123 12.28 3.49 -0.54
N HIS A 124 13.34 2.72 -0.28
CA HIS A 124 14.61 2.85 -0.99
C HIS A 124 14.62 2.11 -2.34
N CYS A 125 13.76 1.10 -2.50
CA CYS A 125 13.65 0.30 -3.71
C CYS A 125 12.71 0.89 -4.75
N ILE A 126 11.72 1.70 -4.36
CA ILE A 126 10.83 2.35 -5.32
C ILE A 126 11.61 3.41 -6.09
N GLU A 127 11.46 3.36 -7.41
CA GLU A 127 12.07 4.30 -8.35
C GLU A 127 11.06 5.36 -8.82
N LYS A 128 9.83 4.90 -9.08
CA LYS A 128 8.77 5.71 -9.68
C LYS A 128 7.42 5.17 -9.22
N VAL A 129 6.49 6.09 -8.96
CA VAL A 129 5.08 5.80 -8.70
C VAL A 129 4.22 6.50 -9.74
N GLU A 130 3.37 5.75 -10.43
CA GLU A 130 2.31 6.32 -11.27
C GLU A 130 1.03 6.35 -10.44
N LEU A 131 0.49 7.54 -10.23
CA LEU A 131 -0.74 7.77 -9.48
C LEU A 131 -1.85 8.18 -10.43
N GLU A 132 -2.87 7.35 -10.53
CA GLU A 132 -4.13 7.64 -11.23
C GLU A 132 -5.22 7.96 -10.19
N ILE A 133 -5.84 9.12 -10.32
CA ILE A 133 -6.95 9.57 -9.48
C ILE A 133 -8.20 9.64 -10.35
N ASN A 134 -9.22 8.90 -9.96
CA ASN A 134 -10.52 8.90 -10.61
C ASN A 134 -11.56 9.49 -9.66
N HIS A 135 -12.36 10.42 -10.17
CA HIS A 135 -13.58 10.87 -9.51
C HIS A 135 -14.75 10.63 -10.45
N GLU A 136 -15.72 9.86 -9.98
CA GLU A 136 -16.99 9.60 -10.63
C GLU A 136 -18.08 10.30 -9.83
N TYR A 137 -18.56 11.42 -10.36
CA TYR A 137 -19.67 12.15 -9.77
C TYR A 137 -20.98 11.63 -10.37
N TYR A 138 -21.95 11.31 -9.52
CA TYR A 138 -23.28 10.94 -9.99
C TYR A 138 -23.85 12.10 -10.82
N ARG A 139 -23.94 11.92 -12.15
CA ARG A 139 -24.39 12.86 -13.22
C ARG A 139 -23.32 13.67 -13.98
N ARG A 140 -22.05 13.73 -13.55
CA ARG A 140 -21.03 14.60 -14.20
C ARG A 140 -20.00 13.86 -15.06
N GLY A 141 -20.06 12.53 -15.10
CA GLY A 141 -19.10 11.69 -15.80
C GLY A 141 -17.82 11.46 -14.98
N LYS A 142 -16.90 10.67 -15.56
CA LYS A 142 -15.63 10.29 -14.94
C LYS A 142 -14.54 11.30 -15.28
N ASN A 143 -13.86 11.83 -14.27
CA ASN A 143 -12.64 12.62 -14.44
C ASN A 143 -11.44 11.79 -13.95
N THR A 144 -10.42 11.65 -14.81
CA THR A 144 -9.18 10.94 -14.51
C THR A 144 -8.01 11.89 -14.57
N LYS A 145 -7.23 11.96 -13.50
CA LYS A 145 -5.96 12.68 -13.44
C LYS A 145 -4.83 11.69 -13.22
N MET A 146 -3.68 11.92 -13.86
CA MET A 146 -2.52 11.05 -13.76
C MET A 146 -1.28 11.85 -13.36
N TYR A 147 -0.51 11.31 -12.44
CA TYR A 147 0.71 11.90 -11.90
C TYR A 147 1.84 10.88 -11.95
N ILE A 148 3.06 11.36 -12.16
CA ILE A 148 4.28 10.57 -12.07
C ILE A 148 5.11 11.14 -10.93
N LEU A 149 5.25 10.35 -9.87
CA LEU A 149 6.00 10.70 -8.67
C LEU A 149 7.34 9.97 -8.71
N LYS A 150 8.42 10.66 -8.36
CA LYS A 150 9.79 10.12 -8.38
C LYS A 150 10.55 10.63 -7.17
N GLY A 151 11.61 9.91 -6.81
CA GLY A 151 12.47 10.29 -5.69
C GLY A 151 12.04 9.64 -4.38
N ALA A 152 12.85 9.87 -3.34
CA ALA A 152 12.63 9.30 -2.00
C ALA A 152 11.48 10.00 -1.25
N ASP A 153 11.08 11.18 -1.72
CA ASP A 153 10.04 12.06 -1.19
C ASP A 153 8.65 11.80 -1.81
N PHE A 154 8.47 10.70 -2.56
CA PHE A 154 7.19 10.44 -3.24
C PHE A 154 5.98 10.37 -2.27
N MET A 155 6.18 10.00 -1.01
CA MET A 155 5.12 10.02 0.01
C MET A 155 4.65 11.44 0.32
N GLU A 156 5.58 12.40 0.43
CA GLU A 156 5.25 13.81 0.60
C GLU A 156 4.53 14.35 -0.64
N GLN A 157 4.94 13.91 -1.84
CA GLN A 157 4.25 14.24 -3.09
C GLN A 157 2.83 13.65 -3.13
N ILE A 158 2.61 12.42 -2.64
CA ILE A 158 1.27 11.84 -2.50
C ILE A 158 0.42 12.71 -1.59
N ASP A 159 0.91 13.06 -0.40
CA ASP A 159 0.18 13.92 0.54
C ASP A 159 -0.17 15.27 -0.09
N ALA A 160 0.77 15.91 -0.79
CA ALA A 160 0.55 17.18 -1.47
C ALA A 160 -0.50 17.08 -2.57
N VAL A 161 -0.44 16.05 -3.43
CA VAL A 161 -1.41 15.86 -4.51
C VAL A 161 -2.79 15.53 -3.93
N CYS A 162 -2.87 14.58 -3.00
CA CYS A 162 -4.14 14.08 -2.47
C CYS A 162 -4.86 15.07 -1.55
N SER A 163 -4.14 16.00 -0.91
CA SER A 163 -4.72 17.05 -0.07
C SER A 163 -5.38 18.19 -0.86
N THR A 164 -5.19 18.25 -2.18
CA THR A 164 -5.81 19.28 -3.05
C THR A 164 -7.20 18.92 -3.56
N PHE A 165 -7.71 17.75 -3.15
CA PHE A 165 -9.02 17.21 -3.50
C PHE A 165 -9.87 17.04 -2.24
#